data_AF-A0A956N3H3-F1
#
_entry.id   AF-A0A956N3H3-F1
#
_cell.length_a   1.000
_cell.length_b   1.000
_cell.length_c   1.000
_cell.angle_alpha   90.00
_cell.angle_beta   90.00
_cell.angle_gamma   90.00
#
_symmetry.space_group_name_H-M   'P 1'
#
loop_
_entity.id
_entity.type
_entity.pdbx_description
1 polymer ?
#
loop_
_entity_poly.entity_id
_entity_poly.type
_entity_poly.pdbx_seq_one_letter_code
_entity_poly.pdbx_strand_id
1 'polypeptide(L)'
;RDLKPANIRIAEDGQAKLLDFGLAKTECEERAASPPDTTSPTVEQGMTRAGLVLGTPGYMSPEQARGLPVDRRTDVWSFGCVLHEMLAGEAPFSRGTVSDTLAAVLTREPDWTRLPAATPSRVRTLLRRCLAKDPSRRIHHVADVRLELDDALVSPETEIDPASNGAPRPTIENRTLRVDDAICRTLDRQGFDGLLPGWHLQYADNLRDSDTLVVWVPSIGGDHTTTQWRELIAASPYRMVTVTPVGIEPGVETRPVVSLDNQLVLIRALVRHLRDTLHPKRTIISGYSCGSIMALRCAAGSGSEDLFDGVLTIDADLQESNCFITRLFANLEPSSTQDIMKCLREVGASCSTIREWLTLHQHMLECIHKVQNDFSPLVRQGRNLSEDYEGVHCGEQSPFVPWLRQALAHVDTVRCAFHDGVENRRVLGEIRMLHLDQGVLGPRFSDDVITFVEDPDEVAMMGTERLLELVDQLVRTMPD
;
A
#
# COMPACT_ATOMS: atom_id res chain seq x y z
N ARG A 1 34.45 10.86 -2.27
CA ARG A 1 34.89 12.26 -2.50
C ARG A 1 35.23 12.59 -3.97
N ASP A 2 35.08 11.65 -4.92
CA ASP A 2 35.26 11.87 -6.38
C ASP A 2 34.18 11.11 -7.16
N LEU A 3 32.92 11.29 -6.76
CA LEU A 3 31.80 10.66 -7.44
C LEU A 3 31.49 11.43 -8.73
N LYS A 4 31.60 10.75 -9.88
CA LYS A 4 31.36 11.31 -11.22
C LYS A 4 30.99 10.19 -12.21
N PRO A 5 30.39 10.50 -13.36
CA PRO A 5 29.94 9.48 -14.31
C PRO A 5 31.08 8.54 -14.78
N ALA A 6 32.29 9.07 -14.98
CA ALA A 6 33.46 8.26 -15.37
C ALA A 6 33.86 7.19 -14.33
N ASN A 7 33.44 7.35 -13.07
CA ASN A 7 33.70 6.42 -11.97
C ASN A 7 32.50 5.48 -11.70
N ILE A 8 31.46 5.50 -12.53
CA ILE A 8 30.29 4.61 -12.44
C ILE A 8 30.28 3.72 -13.67
N ARG A 9 30.30 2.39 -13.48
CA ARG A 9 30.11 1.42 -14.57
C ARG A 9 28.84 0.64 -14.40
N ILE A 10 28.17 0.39 -15.52
CA ILE A 10 27.01 -0.50 -15.57
C ILE A 10 27.50 -1.88 -16.02
N ALA A 11 27.25 -2.91 -15.22
CA ALA A 11 27.54 -4.29 -15.55
C ALA A 11 26.51 -4.85 -16.56
N GLU A 12 26.80 -6.00 -17.16
CA GLU A 12 25.93 -6.61 -18.18
C GLU A 12 24.53 -6.96 -17.66
N ASP A 13 24.40 -7.20 -16.35
CA ASP A 13 23.14 -7.44 -15.64
C ASP A 13 22.38 -6.15 -15.27
N GLY A 14 22.89 -4.99 -15.70
CA GLY A 14 22.31 -3.67 -15.41
C GLY A 14 22.71 -3.07 -14.06
N GLN A 15 23.53 -3.73 -13.24
CA GLN A 15 23.94 -3.20 -11.94
C GLN A 15 24.99 -2.09 -12.07
N ALA A 16 24.77 -0.96 -11.37
CA ALA A 16 25.76 0.11 -11.27
C ALA A 16 26.83 -0.20 -10.21
N LYS A 17 28.11 -0.07 -10.59
CA LYS A 17 29.28 -0.30 -9.75
C LYS A 17 30.15 0.96 -9.71
N LEU A 18 30.57 1.34 -8.51
CA LEU A 18 31.52 2.43 -8.29
C LEU A 18 32.95 1.92 -8.49
N LEU A 19 33.72 2.68 -9.25
CA LEU A 19 35.12 2.45 -9.51
C LEU A 19 35.96 3.60 -8.93
N ASP A 20 37.24 3.30 -8.73
CA ASP A 20 38.27 4.26 -8.31
C ASP A 20 38.04 4.89 -6.91
N PHE A 21 38.55 4.18 -5.89
CA PHE A 21 38.60 4.65 -4.51
C PHE A 21 39.85 5.48 -4.21
N GLY A 22 40.57 5.99 -5.22
CA GLY A 22 41.87 6.65 -5.06
C GLY A 22 41.91 7.89 -4.16
N LEU A 23 40.74 8.44 -3.77
CA LEU A 23 40.60 9.54 -2.79
C LEU A 23 39.79 9.15 -1.55
N ALA A 24 39.60 7.85 -1.28
CA ALA A 24 38.95 7.36 -0.07
C ALA A 24 39.91 7.49 1.13
N LYS A 25 39.47 8.18 2.18
CA LYS A 25 40.20 8.28 3.46
C LYS A 25 39.35 7.58 4.52
N THR A 26 39.95 6.68 5.30
CA THR A 26 39.33 5.98 6.43
C THR A 26 39.25 6.93 7.64
N GLU A 27 38.06 7.14 8.19
CA GLU A 27 37.78 8.06 9.31
C GLU A 27 38.21 7.50 10.70
N CYS A 28 39.36 6.83 10.81
CA CYS A 28 39.83 6.24 12.08
C CYS A 28 40.89 7.04 12.86
N GLU A 29 41.31 8.23 12.42
CA GLU A 29 42.50 8.90 13.00
C GLU A 29 42.25 10.30 13.62
N GLU A 30 41.09 10.57 14.21
CA GLU A 30 40.86 11.84 14.95
C GLU A 30 40.82 11.69 16.48
N ARG A 31 41.46 10.67 17.04
CA ARG A 31 41.73 10.57 18.49
C ARG A 31 43.16 10.14 18.81
N ALA A 32 44.13 11.00 18.52
CA ALA A 32 45.38 11.06 19.28
C ALA A 32 46.11 12.38 18.99
N ALA A 33 46.22 13.25 19.99
CA ALA A 33 47.08 14.42 19.97
C ALA A 33 48.48 14.06 20.49
N SER A 34 49.55 14.35 19.73
CA SER A 34 50.93 14.68 20.18
C SER A 34 51.86 14.98 18.97
N PRO A 35 53.00 15.73 19.16
CA PRO A 35 53.56 16.71 18.21
C PRO A 35 54.61 16.15 17.22
N PRO A 36 55.14 16.95 16.26
CA PRO A 36 55.70 16.44 15.01
C PRO A 36 57.21 16.20 15.10
N ASP A 37 57.66 15.04 14.63
CA ASP A 37 59.05 14.83 14.23
C ASP A 37 59.12 14.43 12.75
N THR A 38 59.98 15.18 12.07
CA THR A 38 60.18 15.29 10.63
C THR A 38 60.81 14.05 10.02
N THR A 39 60.15 13.43 9.03
CA THR A 39 60.66 13.14 7.66
C THR A 39 59.81 12.05 6.99
N SER A 40 58.72 12.45 6.34
CA SER A 40 58.08 11.78 5.18
C SER A 40 57.01 12.73 4.65
N PRO A 41 56.84 12.88 3.32
CA PRO A 41 56.28 14.09 2.73
C PRO A 41 54.83 14.27 3.15
N THR A 42 54.58 15.38 3.83
CA THR A 42 53.28 15.88 4.24
C THR A 42 52.36 15.98 3.04
N VAL A 43 51.27 15.21 3.05
CA VAL A 43 50.06 15.49 2.26
C VAL A 43 49.40 16.71 2.90
N GLU A 44 50.05 17.86 2.74
CA GLU A 44 49.50 19.16 3.05
C GLU A 44 48.50 19.56 1.97
N GLN A 45 47.44 20.21 2.44
CA GLN A 45 46.28 20.68 1.72
C GLN A 45 46.59 21.37 0.38
N GLY A 46 45.69 21.16 -0.57
CA GLY A 46 45.10 22.21 -1.41
C GLY A 46 46.07 23.22 -2.03
N MET A 47 46.18 23.16 -3.37
CA MET A 47 46.89 24.08 -4.27
C MET A 47 48.35 23.72 -4.55
N THR A 48 48.56 22.88 -5.55
CA THR A 48 49.83 22.83 -6.29
C THR A 48 49.76 23.72 -7.53
N ARG A 49 50.64 24.73 -7.51
CA ARG A 49 51.22 25.54 -8.60
C ARG A 49 50.77 25.20 -10.03
N ALA A 50 50.24 26.25 -10.69
CA ALA A 50 50.03 26.39 -12.13
C ALA A 50 48.98 25.46 -12.77
N GLY A 51 47.71 25.72 -12.45
CA GLY A 51 46.63 25.68 -13.45
C GLY A 51 45.96 24.34 -13.76
N LEU A 52 46.39 23.21 -13.19
CA LEU A 52 45.62 21.97 -13.28
C LEU A 52 44.81 21.74 -11.99
N VAL A 53 43.50 22.01 -12.08
CA VAL A 53 42.52 21.49 -11.12
C VAL A 53 42.48 19.97 -11.34
N LEU A 54 42.98 19.20 -10.37
CA LEU A 54 42.91 17.74 -10.42
C LEU A 54 41.51 17.31 -9.96
N GLY A 55 40.67 16.93 -10.91
CA GLY A 55 39.27 16.52 -10.73
C GLY A 55 38.38 17.15 -11.80
N THR A 56 37.21 16.56 -12.05
CA THR A 56 36.23 17.14 -13.00
C THR A 56 35.43 18.21 -12.26
N PRO A 57 35.66 19.52 -12.51
CA PRO A 57 35.15 20.62 -11.68
C PRO A 57 33.61 20.67 -11.58
N GLY A 58 32.89 20.04 -12.52
CA GLY A 58 31.43 20.00 -12.54
C GLY A 58 30.76 19.23 -11.39
N TYR A 59 31.49 18.37 -10.67
CA TYR A 59 30.93 17.54 -9.57
C TYR A 59 31.52 17.88 -8.20
N MET A 60 32.42 18.86 -8.13
CA MET A 60 33.01 19.32 -6.87
C MET A 60 31.99 20.08 -6.03
N SER A 61 32.00 19.85 -4.72
CA SER A 61 31.16 20.62 -3.79
C SER A 61 31.72 22.03 -3.54
N PRO A 62 30.91 22.98 -3.06
CA PRO A 62 31.38 24.34 -2.75
C PRO A 62 32.49 24.39 -1.71
N GLU A 63 32.48 23.48 -0.74
CA GLU A 63 33.55 23.34 0.24
C GLU A 63 34.85 22.78 -0.39
N GLN A 64 34.76 21.82 -1.32
CA GLN A 64 35.92 21.36 -2.10
C GLN A 64 36.50 22.49 -2.97
N ALA A 65 35.65 23.24 -3.67
CA ALA A 65 36.06 24.35 -4.53
C ALA A 65 36.70 25.51 -3.76
N ARG A 66 36.36 25.67 -2.47
CA ARG A 66 36.99 26.65 -1.55
C ARG A 66 38.21 26.09 -0.80
N GLY A 67 38.52 24.80 -0.94
CA GLY A 67 39.59 24.15 -0.16
C GLY A 67 39.30 24.03 1.34
N LEU A 68 38.02 24.03 1.74
CA LEU A 68 37.58 23.88 3.12
C LEU A 68 37.56 22.39 3.54
N PRO A 69 37.52 22.08 4.84
CA PRO A 69 37.30 20.71 5.32
C PRO A 69 36.03 20.09 4.71
N VAL A 70 36.15 18.84 4.28
CA VAL A 70 35.09 18.07 3.63
C VAL A 70 34.67 16.90 4.49
N ASP A 71 33.38 16.57 4.49
CA ASP A 71 32.83 15.38 5.12
C ASP A 71 31.99 14.58 4.10
N ARG A 72 31.32 13.52 4.55
CA ARG A 72 30.46 12.67 3.70
C ARG A 72 29.38 13.42 2.91
N ARG A 73 28.96 14.62 3.31
CA ARG A 73 27.96 15.44 2.58
C ARG A 73 28.50 16.01 1.28
N THR A 74 29.82 15.98 1.08
CA THR A 74 30.44 16.21 -0.22
C THR A 74 30.04 15.14 -1.22
N ASP A 75 29.92 13.87 -0.81
CA ASP A 75 29.49 12.79 -1.72
C ASP A 75 28.00 12.90 -2.08
N VAL A 76 27.17 13.42 -1.18
CA VAL A 76 25.76 13.75 -1.45
C VAL A 76 25.63 14.84 -2.52
N TRP A 77 26.49 15.86 -2.47
CA TRP A 77 26.54 16.90 -3.51
C TRP A 77 26.92 16.30 -4.87
N SER A 78 28.01 15.54 -4.92
CA SER A 78 28.47 14.92 -6.17
C SER A 78 27.44 13.95 -6.75
N PHE A 79 26.73 13.20 -5.91
CA PHE A 79 25.59 12.38 -6.32
C PHE A 79 24.47 13.22 -6.95
N GLY A 80 24.10 14.35 -6.31
CA GLY A 80 23.11 15.28 -6.86
C GLY A 80 23.52 15.82 -8.24
N CYS A 81 24.80 16.10 -8.46
CA CYS A 81 25.31 16.52 -9.76
C CYS A 81 25.16 15.43 -10.83
N VAL A 82 25.50 14.18 -10.51
CA VAL A 82 25.36 13.03 -11.42
C VAL A 82 23.88 12.78 -11.75
N LEU A 83 23.00 12.77 -10.75
CA LEU A 83 21.57 12.54 -10.95
C LEU A 83 20.94 13.66 -11.80
N HIS A 84 21.31 14.92 -11.54
CA HIS A 84 20.85 16.04 -12.38
C HIS A 84 21.28 15.85 -13.84
N GLU A 85 22.54 15.48 -14.08
CA GLU A 85 23.04 15.25 -15.44
C GLU A 85 22.35 14.09 -16.14
N MET A 86 22.08 12.99 -15.44
CA MET A 86 21.33 11.87 -16.00
C MET A 86 19.92 12.28 -16.44
N LEU A 87 19.28 13.22 -15.74
CA LEU A 87 17.93 13.67 -16.03
C LEU A 87 17.89 14.81 -17.08
N ALA A 88 18.80 15.78 -16.98
CA ALA A 88 18.83 16.96 -17.83
C ALA A 88 19.71 16.80 -19.08
N GLY A 89 20.52 15.74 -19.16
CA GLY A 89 21.51 15.51 -20.21
C GLY A 89 22.80 16.32 -20.07
N GLU A 90 22.91 17.16 -19.03
CA GLU A 90 24.09 18.00 -18.77
C GLU A 90 24.32 18.27 -17.27
N ALA A 91 25.60 18.43 -16.91
CA ALA A 91 25.97 18.72 -15.53
C ALA A 91 25.51 20.13 -15.08
N PRO A 92 24.99 20.27 -13.84
CA PRO A 92 24.24 21.46 -13.40
C PRO A 92 25.03 22.77 -13.43
N PHE A 93 26.36 22.70 -13.29
CA PHE A 93 27.24 23.87 -13.20
C PHE A 93 28.26 23.95 -14.36
N SER A 94 28.15 23.09 -15.37
CA SER A 94 29.12 23.05 -16.47
C SER A 94 29.15 24.37 -17.25
N ARG A 95 30.34 24.91 -17.49
CA ARG A 95 30.58 26.15 -18.25
C ARG A 95 31.77 25.97 -19.20
N GLY A 96 31.96 26.93 -20.11
CA GLY A 96 33.00 26.87 -21.14
C GLY A 96 34.45 26.82 -20.61
N THR A 97 34.69 27.19 -19.35
CA THR A 97 36.01 27.05 -18.71
C THR A 97 35.90 26.45 -17.31
N VAL A 98 37.03 25.90 -16.82
CA VAL A 98 37.16 25.36 -15.45
C VAL A 98 36.90 26.45 -14.40
N SER A 99 37.42 27.65 -14.62
CA SER A 99 37.26 28.78 -13.69
C SER A 99 35.80 29.23 -13.61
N ASP A 100 35.10 29.29 -14.75
CA ASP A 100 33.68 29.64 -14.80
C ASP A 100 32.81 28.58 -14.13
N THR A 101 33.19 27.30 -14.28
CA THR A 101 32.50 26.16 -13.65
C THR A 101 32.63 26.24 -12.12
N LEU A 102 33.84 26.48 -11.61
CA LEU A 102 34.07 26.66 -10.16
C LEU A 102 33.33 27.89 -9.62
N ALA A 103 33.34 29.01 -10.35
CA ALA A 103 32.57 30.19 -9.97
C ALA A 103 31.06 29.88 -9.91
N ALA A 104 30.54 29.09 -10.86
CA ALA A 104 29.14 28.66 -10.87
C ALA A 104 28.80 27.76 -9.67
N VAL A 105 29.63 26.76 -9.37
CA VAL A 105 29.49 25.89 -8.17
C VAL A 105 29.37 26.74 -6.90
N LEU A 106 30.15 27.83 -6.80
CA LEU A 106 30.14 28.69 -5.61
C LEU A 106 28.96 29.68 -5.56
N THR A 107 28.47 30.17 -6.70
CA THR A 107 27.59 31.37 -6.72
C THR A 107 26.25 31.22 -7.44
N ARG A 108 26.10 30.22 -8.31
CA ARG A 108 24.90 30.02 -9.14
C ARG A 108 24.08 28.81 -8.72
N GLU A 109 22.79 28.84 -8.99
CA GLU A 109 21.90 27.68 -8.84
C GLU A 109 21.86 26.85 -10.14
N PRO A 110 21.57 25.54 -10.07
CA PRO A 110 21.24 24.74 -11.25
C PRO A 110 20.06 25.32 -12.02
N ASP A 111 20.05 25.13 -13.34
CA ASP A 111 18.87 25.47 -14.14
C ASP A 111 17.81 24.37 -14.02
N TRP A 112 16.92 24.53 -13.04
CA TRP A 112 15.84 23.58 -12.75
C TRP A 112 14.82 23.42 -13.89
N THR A 113 14.81 24.31 -14.89
CA THR A 113 13.92 24.20 -16.05
C THR A 113 14.37 23.15 -17.04
N ARG A 114 15.64 22.72 -16.99
CA ARG A 114 16.18 21.67 -17.86
C ARG A 114 15.80 20.25 -17.45
N LEU A 115 15.28 20.06 -16.24
CA LEU A 115 14.74 18.78 -15.81
C LEU A 115 13.45 18.48 -16.59
N PRO A 116 13.29 17.27 -17.16
CA PRO A 116 12.07 16.86 -17.86
C PRO A 116 10.82 17.15 -17.07
N ALA A 117 9.74 17.61 -17.71
CA ALA A 117 8.48 17.91 -17.03
C ALA A 117 7.97 16.71 -16.21
N ALA A 118 8.13 15.50 -16.74
CA ALA A 118 7.80 14.22 -16.10
C ALA A 118 8.72 13.81 -14.94
N THR A 119 9.79 14.58 -14.61
CA THR A 119 10.61 14.29 -13.43
C THR A 119 9.77 14.49 -12.15
N PRO A 120 9.59 13.46 -11.31
CA PRO A 120 8.74 13.55 -10.13
C PRO A 120 9.13 14.70 -9.18
N SER A 121 8.15 15.30 -8.52
CA SER A 121 8.35 16.51 -7.70
C SER A 121 9.27 16.24 -6.49
N ARG A 122 9.25 15.02 -5.96
CA ARG A 122 10.14 14.48 -4.94
C ARG A 122 11.56 14.41 -5.44
N VAL A 123 11.80 13.89 -6.65
CA VAL A 123 13.14 13.89 -7.25
C VAL A 123 13.65 15.32 -7.42
N ARG A 124 12.78 16.26 -7.84
CA ARG A 124 13.13 17.69 -7.92
C ARG A 124 13.49 18.29 -6.55
N THR A 125 12.73 17.94 -5.51
CA THR A 125 12.95 18.41 -4.13
C THR A 125 14.21 17.80 -3.53
N LEU A 126 14.43 16.51 -3.75
CA LEU A 126 15.64 15.77 -3.39
C LEU A 126 16.87 16.41 -4.02
N LEU A 127 16.85 16.66 -5.33
CA LEU A 127 17.96 17.32 -6.03
C LEU A 127 18.29 18.70 -5.44
N ARG A 128 17.27 19.50 -5.10
CA ARG A 128 17.49 20.80 -4.42
C ARG A 128 18.16 20.66 -3.06
N ARG A 129 17.79 19.63 -2.29
CA ARG A 129 18.42 19.36 -0.99
C ARG A 129 19.84 18.78 -1.13
N CYS A 130 20.10 17.95 -2.13
CA CYS A 130 21.45 17.46 -2.43
C CYS A 130 22.39 18.57 -2.91
N LEU A 131 21.89 19.52 -3.71
CA LEU A 131 22.65 20.63 -4.28
C LEU A 131 22.57 21.93 -3.45
N ALA A 132 22.22 21.84 -2.16
CA ALA A 132 22.26 22.98 -1.26
C ALA A 132 23.72 23.40 -1.00
N LYS A 133 24.08 24.65 -1.31
CA LYS A 133 25.48 25.13 -1.19
C LYS A 133 26.01 25.08 0.24
N ASP A 134 25.16 25.39 1.22
CA ASP A 134 25.46 25.26 2.64
C ASP A 134 25.39 23.78 3.06
N PRO A 135 26.50 23.16 3.50
CA PRO A 135 26.50 21.75 3.92
C PRO A 135 25.54 21.45 5.07
N SER A 136 25.20 22.43 5.92
CA SER A 136 24.24 22.24 7.03
C SER A 136 22.79 22.10 6.57
N ARG A 137 22.48 22.57 5.36
CA ARG A 137 21.16 22.46 4.72
C ARG A 137 21.06 21.30 3.73
N ARG A 138 22.17 20.60 3.54
CA ARG A 138 22.30 19.44 2.64
C ARG A 138 21.84 18.19 3.36
N ILE A 139 21.34 17.20 2.62
CA ILE A 139 20.98 15.90 3.21
C ILE A 139 22.18 15.32 3.96
N HIS A 140 21.94 14.88 5.19
CA HIS A 140 23.00 14.50 6.11
C HIS A 140 23.59 13.12 5.80
N HIS A 141 22.78 12.18 5.29
CA HIS A 141 23.20 10.82 4.97
C HIS A 141 22.70 10.39 3.58
N VAL A 142 23.56 9.70 2.82
CA VAL A 142 23.17 9.15 1.50
C VAL A 142 22.09 8.06 1.61
N ALA A 143 21.94 7.44 2.79
CA ALA A 143 20.85 6.50 3.05
C ALA A 143 19.47 7.17 2.94
N ASP A 144 19.35 8.43 3.37
CA ASP A 144 18.11 9.21 3.27
C ASP A 144 17.79 9.52 1.80
N VAL A 145 18.83 9.76 0.99
CA VAL A 145 18.69 9.96 -0.46
C VAL A 145 18.12 8.71 -1.14
N ARG A 146 18.55 7.51 -0.72
CA ARG A 146 18.03 6.25 -1.24
C ARG A 146 16.55 6.08 -0.92
N LEU A 147 16.15 6.32 0.34
CA LEU A 147 14.75 6.22 0.75
C LEU A 147 13.86 7.19 -0.03
N GLU A 148 14.29 8.44 -0.21
CA GLU A 148 13.55 9.45 -0.98
C GLU A 148 13.44 9.08 -2.47
N LEU A 149 14.44 8.41 -3.04
CA LEU A 149 14.36 7.90 -4.43
C LEU A 149 13.45 6.69 -4.55
N ASP A 150 13.53 5.74 -3.62
CA ASP A 150 12.66 4.57 -3.59
C ASP A 150 11.20 5.04 -3.45
N ASP A 151 10.92 5.98 -2.55
CA ASP A 151 9.60 6.61 -2.40
C ASP A 151 9.16 7.35 -3.67
N ALA A 152 10.07 8.03 -4.38
CA ALA A 152 9.75 8.76 -5.61
C ALA A 152 9.54 7.84 -6.82
N LEU A 153 10.09 6.62 -6.79
CA LEU A 153 9.87 5.59 -7.80
C LEU A 153 8.59 4.80 -7.54
N VAL A 154 8.19 4.67 -6.27
CA VAL A 154 6.95 4.01 -5.84
C VAL A 154 5.75 4.97 -5.84
N SER A 155 5.98 6.27 -5.66
CA SER A 155 4.94 7.29 -5.73
C SER A 155 4.80 7.86 -7.15
N PRO A 156 3.67 7.65 -7.85
CA PRO A 156 3.27 8.58 -8.90
C PRO A 156 2.89 9.90 -8.23
N GLU A 157 3.87 10.76 -8.00
CA GLU A 157 3.57 12.09 -7.50
C GLU A 157 2.90 12.92 -8.58
N THR A 158 1.60 13.12 -8.37
CA THR A 158 0.94 14.44 -8.42
C THR A 158 1.51 15.38 -9.49
N GLU A 159 1.11 15.18 -10.73
CA GLU A 159 1.07 16.29 -11.67
C GLU A 159 0.11 17.34 -11.10
N ILE A 160 0.66 18.46 -10.64
CA ILE A 160 -0.03 19.73 -10.89
C ILE A 160 0.15 19.96 -12.39
N ASP A 161 -0.73 19.36 -13.18
CA ASP A 161 -0.93 19.74 -14.56
C ASP A 161 -1.65 21.10 -14.56
N PRO A 162 -1.02 22.18 -15.05
CA PRO A 162 -1.68 23.49 -15.16
C PRO A 162 -2.86 23.48 -16.14
N ALA A 163 -3.11 22.38 -16.84
CA ALA A 163 -4.19 22.24 -17.82
C ALA A 163 -5.34 21.30 -17.42
N SER A 164 -5.31 20.67 -16.23
CA SER A 164 -6.41 19.83 -15.78
C SER A 164 -7.47 20.64 -15.02
N ASN A 165 -8.68 20.62 -15.57
CA ASN A 165 -9.84 21.36 -15.15
C ASN A 165 -10.32 20.95 -13.73
N GLY A 166 -9.77 21.57 -12.68
CA GLY A 166 -10.52 22.01 -11.49
C GLY A 166 -11.36 21.02 -10.67
N ALA A 167 -11.09 19.71 -10.66
CA ALA A 167 -11.68 18.82 -9.66
C ALA A 167 -10.75 18.74 -8.42
N PRO A 168 -11.21 19.12 -7.21
CA PRO A 168 -10.41 18.95 -6.01
C PRO A 168 -10.08 17.47 -5.77
N ARG A 169 -8.89 17.20 -5.23
CA ARG A 169 -8.53 15.84 -4.76
C ARG A 169 -9.62 15.32 -3.82
N PRO A 170 -10.04 14.04 -3.94
CA PRO A 170 -11.00 13.45 -3.01
C PRO A 170 -10.47 13.59 -1.59
N THR A 171 -11.22 14.26 -0.73
CA THR A 171 -10.86 14.38 0.69
C THR A 171 -11.31 13.11 1.39
N ILE A 172 -10.36 12.25 1.76
CA ILE A 172 -10.66 11.11 2.61
C ILE A 172 -10.42 11.50 4.06
N GLU A 173 -11.46 11.38 4.88
CA GLU A 173 -11.38 11.54 6.34
C GLU A 173 -11.36 10.20 7.05
N ASN A 174 -10.49 10.09 8.06
CA ASN A 174 -10.55 8.99 9.01
C ASN A 174 -11.55 9.36 10.11
N ARG A 175 -12.58 8.54 10.27
CA ARG A 175 -13.69 8.76 11.19
C ARG A 175 -13.84 7.59 12.13
N THR A 176 -14.60 7.82 13.20
CA THR A 176 -14.86 6.79 14.21
C THR A 176 -16.32 6.73 14.61
N LEU A 177 -16.76 5.54 15.00
CA LEU A 177 -18.03 5.31 15.70
C LEU A 177 -17.73 4.68 17.05
N ARG A 178 -18.16 5.34 18.13
CA ARG A 178 -18.02 4.79 19.48
C ARG A 178 -18.99 3.62 19.68
N VAL A 179 -18.47 2.50 20.17
CA VAL A 179 -19.24 1.35 20.66
C VAL A 179 -19.89 1.72 21.98
N ASP A 180 -21.16 2.04 21.93
CA ASP A 180 -21.97 2.43 23.10
C ASP A 180 -22.74 1.25 23.70
N ASP A 181 -23.48 1.52 24.78
CA ASP A 181 -24.27 0.50 25.47
C ASP A 181 -25.36 -0.13 24.58
N ALA A 182 -25.84 0.59 23.57
CA ALA A 182 -26.85 0.06 22.65
C ALA A 182 -26.23 -0.99 21.72
N ILE A 183 -25.06 -0.69 21.15
CA ILE A 183 -24.29 -1.64 20.34
C ILE A 183 -23.84 -2.84 21.19
N CYS A 184 -23.33 -2.60 22.40
CA CYS A 184 -22.92 -3.70 23.29
C CYS A 184 -24.06 -4.67 23.61
N ARG A 185 -25.32 -4.22 23.65
CA ARG A 185 -26.48 -5.09 23.89
C ARG A 185 -26.82 -6.02 22.73
N THR A 186 -26.34 -5.75 21.51
CA THR A 186 -26.59 -6.59 20.33
C THR A 186 -25.46 -7.59 20.06
N LEU A 187 -24.37 -7.54 20.82
CA LEU A 187 -23.24 -8.45 20.69
C LEU A 187 -23.57 -9.80 21.35
N ASP A 188 -23.03 -10.87 20.77
CA ASP A 188 -22.99 -12.18 21.42
C ASP A 188 -22.08 -12.12 22.65
N ARG A 189 -22.63 -12.56 23.78
CA ARG A 189 -21.96 -12.58 25.08
C ARG A 189 -20.92 -13.68 25.20
N GLN A 190 -21.00 -14.76 24.41
CA GLN A 190 -20.02 -15.85 24.49
C GLN A 190 -18.64 -15.43 23.96
N GLY A 191 -18.59 -14.45 23.05
CA GLY A 191 -17.36 -13.86 22.49
C GLY A 191 -17.11 -12.41 22.87
N PHE A 192 -17.59 -11.95 24.04
CA PHE A 192 -17.50 -10.55 24.46
C PHE A 192 -16.17 -10.25 25.17
N ASP A 193 -15.45 -9.24 24.66
CA ASP A 193 -14.23 -8.71 25.28
C ASP A 193 -14.53 -7.44 26.08
N GLY A 194 -13.96 -7.34 27.29
CA GLY A 194 -14.16 -6.20 28.20
C GLY A 194 -13.61 -4.87 27.69
N LEU A 195 -12.79 -4.87 26.63
CA LEU A 195 -12.28 -3.66 25.96
C LEU A 195 -13.27 -3.06 24.96
N LEU A 196 -14.34 -3.78 24.58
CA LEU A 196 -15.30 -3.31 23.57
C LEU A 196 -16.14 -2.10 24.01
N PRO A 197 -16.64 -2.01 25.26
CA PRO A 197 -17.38 -0.82 25.70
C PRO A 197 -16.52 0.45 25.60
N GLY A 198 -16.97 1.42 24.79
CA GLY A 198 -16.23 2.64 24.52
C GLY A 198 -15.12 2.52 23.48
N TRP A 199 -14.93 1.34 22.88
CA TRP A 199 -14.06 1.19 21.70
C TRP A 199 -14.56 2.07 20.55
N HIS A 200 -13.66 2.44 19.64
CA HIS A 200 -14.00 3.28 18.50
C HIS A 200 -13.76 2.51 17.20
N LEU A 201 -14.84 2.13 16.52
CA LEU A 201 -14.78 1.52 15.19
C LEU A 201 -14.20 2.55 14.22
N GLN A 202 -13.09 2.22 13.58
CA GLN A 202 -12.40 3.12 12.65
C GLN A 202 -12.83 2.85 11.21
N TYR A 203 -13.05 3.91 10.44
CA TYR A 203 -13.34 3.81 9.01
C TYR A 203 -12.82 5.03 8.27
N ALA A 204 -12.55 4.88 6.98
CA ALA A 204 -12.21 6.00 6.10
C ALA A 204 -13.41 6.32 5.21
N ASP A 205 -13.63 7.62 4.98
CA ASP A 205 -14.80 8.15 4.30
C ASP A 205 -14.37 9.17 3.23
N ASN A 206 -14.77 8.95 1.97
CA ASN A 206 -14.41 9.82 0.85
C ASN A 206 -15.20 11.13 0.76
N LEU A 207 -16.14 11.35 1.67
CA LEU A 207 -16.95 12.56 1.78
C LEU A 207 -17.77 12.96 0.55
N ARG A 208 -17.93 12.08 -0.44
CA ARG A 208 -18.73 12.41 -1.63
C ARG A 208 -20.18 12.65 -1.30
N ASP A 209 -20.76 13.64 -1.96
CA ASP A 209 -22.20 13.83 -1.99
C ASP A 209 -22.78 12.88 -3.04
N SER A 210 -23.41 11.80 -2.57
CA SER A 210 -24.02 10.77 -3.40
C SER A 210 -25.18 10.16 -2.63
N ASP A 211 -26.26 9.84 -3.35
CA ASP A 211 -27.40 9.11 -2.80
C ASP A 211 -27.15 7.61 -2.70
N THR A 212 -25.99 7.12 -3.15
CA THR A 212 -25.55 5.74 -3.00
C THR A 212 -24.37 5.66 -2.03
N LEU A 213 -24.57 4.95 -0.92
CA LEU A 213 -23.55 4.59 0.04
C LEU A 213 -22.98 3.21 -0.30
N VAL A 214 -21.67 3.11 -0.47
CA VAL A 214 -20.95 1.84 -0.64
C VAL A 214 -20.03 1.61 0.57
N VAL A 215 -20.28 0.52 1.28
CA VAL A 215 -19.50 0.08 2.44
C VAL A 215 -18.55 -1.02 1.99
N TRP A 216 -17.26 -0.69 1.95
CA TRP A 216 -16.18 -1.60 1.58
C TRP A 216 -15.64 -2.33 2.81
N VAL A 217 -15.63 -3.66 2.72
CA VAL A 217 -15.04 -4.57 3.71
C VAL A 217 -13.72 -5.10 3.16
N PRO A 218 -12.58 -4.74 3.78
CA PRO A 218 -11.27 -5.11 3.26
C PRO A 218 -11.00 -6.61 3.40
N SER A 219 -10.01 -7.10 2.66
CA SER A 219 -9.44 -8.44 2.85
C SER A 219 -8.68 -8.55 4.18
N ILE A 220 -8.16 -9.75 4.47
CA ILE A 220 -7.48 -10.05 5.73
C ILE A 220 -6.37 -9.05 6.02
N GLY A 221 -6.31 -8.57 7.26
CA GLY A 221 -5.32 -7.59 7.67
C GLY A 221 -5.46 -6.23 6.97
N GLY A 222 -6.47 -5.99 6.12
CA GLY A 222 -6.74 -4.67 5.56
C GLY A 222 -7.51 -3.78 6.54
N ASP A 223 -7.34 -2.47 6.42
CA ASP A 223 -8.02 -1.46 7.23
C ASP A 223 -8.22 -0.14 6.47
N HIS A 224 -8.70 0.89 7.18
CA HIS A 224 -8.95 2.22 6.63
C HIS A 224 -7.72 3.02 6.15
N THR A 225 -6.52 2.57 6.50
CA THR A 225 -5.23 3.14 6.10
C THR A 225 -4.55 2.39 4.95
N THR A 226 -5.01 1.18 4.62
CA THR A 226 -4.49 0.36 3.51
C THR A 226 -4.52 1.15 2.21
N THR A 227 -3.35 1.28 1.57
CA THR A 227 -3.14 2.20 0.43
C THR A 227 -4.13 1.93 -0.69
N GLN A 228 -4.24 0.65 -1.07
CA GLN A 228 -5.13 0.19 -2.14
C GLN A 228 -6.60 0.57 -1.90
N TRP A 229 -7.09 0.39 -0.67
CA TRP A 229 -8.48 0.73 -0.35
C TRP A 229 -8.70 2.24 -0.29
N ARG A 230 -7.70 3.02 0.10
CA ARG A 230 -7.78 4.49 0.03
C ARG A 230 -7.84 4.98 -1.41
N GLU A 231 -7.08 4.38 -2.32
CA GLU A 231 -7.18 4.70 -3.75
C GLU A 231 -8.56 4.37 -4.30
N LEU A 232 -9.11 3.19 -3.95
CA LEU A 232 -10.45 2.77 -4.33
C LEU A 232 -11.53 3.76 -3.89
N ILE A 233 -11.59 4.10 -2.60
CA ILE A 233 -12.63 5.00 -2.10
C ILE A 233 -12.44 6.44 -2.61
N ALA A 234 -11.20 6.89 -2.84
CA ALA A 234 -10.93 8.20 -3.44
C ALA A 234 -11.49 8.29 -4.87
N ALA A 235 -11.24 7.26 -5.66
CA ALA A 235 -11.63 7.20 -7.06
C ALA A 235 -13.14 6.95 -7.25
N SER A 236 -13.80 6.33 -6.27
CA SER A 236 -15.22 5.96 -6.36
C SER A 236 -16.11 7.15 -6.69
N PRO A 237 -17.04 7.05 -7.66
CA PRO A 237 -18.00 8.11 -7.95
C PRO A 237 -19.09 8.25 -6.87
N TYR A 238 -19.24 7.23 -6.04
CA TYR A 238 -20.25 7.11 -4.98
C TYR A 238 -19.71 7.56 -3.62
N ARG A 239 -20.61 7.74 -2.64
CA ARG A 239 -20.19 7.90 -1.25
C ARG A 239 -19.66 6.56 -0.77
N MET A 240 -18.36 6.44 -0.58
CA MET A 240 -17.72 5.16 -0.26
C MET A 240 -16.94 5.26 1.04
N VAL A 241 -17.17 4.27 1.90
CA VAL A 241 -16.46 4.09 3.17
C VAL A 241 -15.74 2.75 3.17
N THR A 242 -14.57 2.67 3.80
CA THR A 242 -13.89 1.38 4.08
C THR A 242 -13.76 1.19 5.58
N VAL A 243 -14.18 0.02 6.06
CA VAL A 243 -14.22 -0.29 7.50
C VAL A 243 -12.91 -0.89 7.96
N THR A 244 -12.53 -0.66 9.22
CA THR A 244 -11.47 -1.41 9.89
C THR A 244 -12.10 -2.51 10.74
N PRO A 245 -11.85 -3.80 10.45
CA PRO A 245 -12.22 -4.87 11.35
C PRO A 245 -11.61 -4.64 12.74
N VAL A 246 -12.40 -4.86 13.78
CA VAL A 246 -11.98 -4.56 15.15
C VAL A 246 -10.84 -5.48 15.58
N GLY A 247 -9.82 -4.91 16.22
CA GLY A 247 -8.61 -5.63 16.57
C GLY A 247 -7.58 -5.68 15.43
N ILE A 248 -7.79 -4.96 14.33
CA ILE A 248 -6.85 -4.80 13.21
C ILE A 248 -6.47 -3.33 13.02
N GLU A 249 -6.73 -2.48 14.03
CA GLU A 249 -6.43 -1.05 13.96
C GLU A 249 -4.90 -0.79 13.93
N PRO A 250 -4.46 0.15 13.08
CA PRO A 250 -3.06 0.55 13.00
C PRO A 250 -2.64 1.37 14.22
N GLY A 251 -1.41 1.13 14.71
CA GLY A 251 -0.80 1.92 15.78
C GLY A 251 -1.41 1.70 17.18
N VAL A 252 -2.24 0.69 17.37
CA VAL A 252 -2.86 0.34 18.65
C VAL A 252 -2.09 -0.77 19.35
N GLU A 253 -1.70 -0.58 20.60
CA GLU A 253 -0.97 -1.62 21.36
C GLU A 253 -1.90 -2.71 21.90
N THR A 254 -3.00 -2.31 22.54
CA THR A 254 -3.95 -3.23 23.18
C THR A 254 -5.21 -3.33 22.35
N ARG A 255 -5.58 -4.54 21.94
CA ARG A 255 -6.66 -4.78 20.97
C ARG A 255 -7.72 -5.71 21.55
N PRO A 256 -9.02 -5.41 21.40
CA PRO A 256 -10.09 -6.33 21.79
C PRO A 256 -10.04 -7.61 20.95
N VAL A 257 -10.41 -8.72 21.57
CA VAL A 257 -10.60 -10.01 20.92
C VAL A 257 -12.07 -10.14 20.54
N VAL A 258 -12.36 -10.19 19.23
CA VAL A 258 -13.73 -10.18 18.73
C VAL A 258 -13.94 -11.37 17.79
N SER A 259 -14.97 -12.18 18.06
CA SER A 259 -15.40 -13.26 17.17
C SER A 259 -15.89 -12.71 15.84
N LEU A 260 -15.88 -13.55 14.79
CA LEU A 260 -16.38 -13.13 13.48
C LEU A 260 -17.83 -12.63 13.54
N ASP A 261 -18.73 -13.32 14.24
CA ASP A 261 -20.12 -12.89 14.35
C ASP A 261 -20.27 -11.51 15.01
N ASN A 262 -19.47 -11.22 16.04
CA ASN A 262 -19.45 -9.89 16.66
C ASN A 262 -18.84 -8.83 15.73
N GLN A 263 -17.85 -9.18 14.89
CA GLN A 263 -17.38 -8.27 13.83
C GLN A 263 -18.52 -7.87 12.89
N LEU A 264 -19.33 -8.84 12.45
CA LEU A 264 -20.46 -8.58 11.55
C LEU A 264 -21.52 -7.68 12.22
N VAL A 265 -21.78 -7.88 13.52
CA VAL A 265 -22.69 -7.00 14.29
C VAL A 265 -22.15 -5.57 14.34
N LEU A 266 -20.85 -5.38 14.56
CA LEU A 266 -20.21 -4.06 14.61
C LEU A 266 -20.22 -3.37 13.23
N ILE A 267 -19.97 -4.10 12.16
CA ILE A 267 -20.11 -3.58 10.79
C ILE A 267 -21.55 -3.13 10.56
N ARG A 268 -22.56 -3.97 10.87
CA ARG A 268 -23.97 -3.58 10.74
C ARG A 268 -24.32 -2.34 11.57
N ALA A 269 -23.76 -2.21 12.79
CA ALA A 269 -23.95 -1.02 13.62
C ALA A 269 -23.39 0.25 12.97
N LEU A 270 -22.20 0.16 12.35
CA LEU A 270 -21.63 1.25 11.56
C LEU A 270 -22.51 1.60 10.36
N VAL A 271 -22.99 0.62 9.61
CA VAL A 271 -23.88 0.89 8.47
C VAL A 271 -25.18 1.56 8.90
N ARG A 272 -25.79 1.13 10.00
CA ARG A 272 -26.98 1.81 10.56
C ARG A 272 -26.68 3.26 10.91
N HIS A 273 -25.58 3.51 11.62
CA HIS A 273 -25.16 4.89 11.95
C HIS A 273 -24.96 5.76 10.70
N LEU A 274 -24.32 5.21 9.66
CA LEU A 274 -24.12 5.94 8.40
C LEU A 274 -25.44 6.21 7.68
N ARG A 275 -26.39 5.27 7.66
CA ARG A 275 -27.72 5.49 7.07
C ARG A 275 -28.53 6.53 7.82
N ASP A 276 -28.48 6.50 9.15
CA ASP A 276 -29.15 7.48 10.02
C ASP A 276 -28.58 8.89 9.86
N THR A 277 -27.31 9.00 9.46
CA THR A 277 -26.61 10.29 9.31
C THR A 277 -26.67 10.83 7.88
N LEU A 278 -26.51 9.95 6.88
CA LEU A 278 -26.35 10.33 5.48
C LEU A 278 -27.65 10.21 4.68
N HIS A 279 -28.61 9.41 5.15
CA HIS A 279 -29.87 9.12 4.47
C HIS A 279 -29.71 8.75 2.98
N PRO A 280 -28.83 7.80 2.62
CA PRO A 280 -28.67 7.39 1.24
C PRO A 280 -29.95 6.71 0.74
N LYS A 281 -30.24 6.85 -0.55
CA LYS A 281 -31.29 6.08 -1.21
C LYS A 281 -30.93 4.60 -1.34
N ARG A 282 -29.64 4.31 -1.58
CA ARG A 282 -29.12 2.96 -1.79
C ARG A 282 -27.92 2.70 -0.89
N THR A 283 -27.91 1.57 -0.23
CA THR A 283 -26.82 1.10 0.64
C THR A 283 -26.31 -0.23 0.13
N ILE A 284 -25.06 -0.24 -0.30
CA ILE A 284 -24.37 -1.43 -0.81
C ILE A 284 -23.28 -1.83 0.17
N ILE A 285 -23.16 -3.13 0.43
CA ILE A 285 -21.97 -3.69 1.07
C ILE A 285 -21.17 -4.50 0.07
N SER A 286 -19.86 -4.29 0.06
CA SER A 286 -18.96 -4.98 -0.86
C SER A 286 -17.66 -5.37 -0.18
N GLY A 287 -16.97 -6.37 -0.70
CA GLY A 287 -15.65 -6.75 -0.23
C GLY A 287 -14.87 -7.52 -1.28
N TYR A 288 -13.63 -7.87 -0.93
CA TYR A 288 -12.71 -8.67 -1.73
C TYR A 288 -12.19 -9.88 -0.93
N SER A 289 -12.08 -11.06 -1.55
CA SER A 289 -11.62 -12.31 -0.89
C SER A 289 -12.39 -12.57 0.42
N CYS A 290 -11.74 -12.76 1.56
CA CYS A 290 -12.43 -12.96 2.84
C CYS A 290 -13.30 -11.76 3.28
N GLY A 291 -13.01 -10.54 2.81
CA GLY A 291 -13.89 -9.38 2.97
C GLY A 291 -15.24 -9.56 2.26
N SER A 292 -15.26 -10.27 1.13
CA SER A 292 -16.49 -10.66 0.44
C SER A 292 -17.35 -11.60 1.28
N ILE A 293 -16.71 -12.54 1.99
CA ILE A 293 -17.40 -13.46 2.90
C ILE A 293 -18.03 -12.69 4.06
N MET A 294 -17.28 -11.74 4.63
CA MET A 294 -17.81 -10.84 5.66
C MET A 294 -18.97 -9.99 5.15
N ALA A 295 -18.89 -9.43 3.94
CA ALA A 295 -19.96 -8.66 3.32
C ALA A 295 -21.23 -9.51 3.13
N LEU A 296 -21.08 -10.71 2.59
CA LEU A 296 -22.18 -11.65 2.35
C LEU A 296 -22.85 -12.06 3.67
N ARG A 297 -22.06 -12.40 4.70
CA ARG A 297 -22.58 -12.76 6.03
C ARG A 297 -23.19 -11.58 6.78
N CYS A 298 -22.67 -10.36 6.58
CA CYS A 298 -23.28 -9.15 7.11
C CYS A 298 -24.71 -8.98 6.60
N ALA A 299 -24.91 -9.20 5.30
CA ALA A 299 -26.21 -9.12 4.65
C ALA A 299 -27.14 -10.32 4.97
N ALA A 300 -26.57 -11.51 5.18
CA ALA A 300 -27.32 -12.72 5.51
C ALA A 300 -27.76 -12.83 6.98
N GLY A 301 -27.05 -12.18 7.91
CA GLY A 301 -27.27 -12.36 9.35
C GLY A 301 -28.41 -11.51 9.93
N SER A 302 -29.04 -12.00 11.01
CA SER A 302 -30.15 -11.31 11.68
C SER A 302 -29.86 -9.85 12.04
N GLY A 303 -30.87 -8.98 11.88
CA GLY A 303 -30.73 -7.54 12.04
C GLY A 303 -30.16 -6.82 10.81
N SER A 304 -30.00 -7.52 9.68
CA SER A 304 -29.67 -6.95 8.37
C SER A 304 -30.91 -6.56 7.57
N GLU A 305 -32.11 -6.85 8.06
CA GLU A 305 -33.36 -6.57 7.36
C GLU A 305 -33.42 -5.07 7.02
N ASP A 306 -33.67 -4.78 5.75
CA ASP A 306 -33.72 -3.42 5.17
C ASP A 306 -32.42 -2.60 5.32
N LEU A 307 -31.30 -3.21 5.72
CA LEU A 307 -30.02 -2.51 5.92
C LEU A 307 -29.23 -2.32 4.63
N PHE A 308 -29.36 -3.27 3.71
CA PHE A 308 -28.63 -3.31 2.45
C PHE A 308 -29.60 -3.49 1.30
N ASP A 309 -29.48 -2.63 0.30
CA ASP A 309 -30.20 -2.72 -0.96
C ASP A 309 -29.41 -3.56 -1.98
N GLY A 310 -28.08 -3.61 -1.81
CA GLY A 310 -27.18 -4.38 -2.68
C GLY A 310 -26.01 -5.06 -1.96
N VAL A 311 -25.58 -6.22 -2.47
CA VAL A 311 -24.35 -6.91 -2.06
C VAL A 311 -23.49 -7.18 -3.29
N LEU A 312 -22.22 -6.78 -3.24
CA LEU A 312 -21.22 -7.14 -4.24
C LEU A 312 -20.06 -7.89 -3.60
N THR A 313 -19.96 -9.20 -3.86
CA THR A 313 -18.76 -9.97 -3.50
C THR A 313 -17.81 -10.03 -4.68
N ILE A 314 -16.54 -9.75 -4.43
CA ILE A 314 -15.48 -9.86 -5.44
C ILE A 314 -14.52 -10.95 -4.98
N ASP A 315 -14.44 -11.98 -5.80
CA ASP A 315 -13.55 -13.11 -5.67
C ASP A 315 -13.58 -13.75 -4.27
N ALA A 316 -14.79 -14.08 -3.84
CA ALA A 316 -15.02 -14.62 -2.51
C ALA A 316 -14.30 -15.97 -2.30
N ASP A 317 -13.80 -16.19 -1.10
CA ASP A 317 -13.15 -17.45 -0.74
C ASP A 317 -14.18 -18.61 -0.77
N LEU A 318 -14.05 -19.54 -1.72
CA LEU A 318 -15.04 -20.63 -1.90
C LEU A 318 -14.71 -21.90 -1.12
N GLN A 319 -13.43 -22.12 -0.86
CA GLN A 319 -12.88 -23.33 -0.25
C GLN A 319 -11.51 -23.04 0.38
N GLU A 320 -11.02 -24.00 1.16
CA GLU A 320 -9.76 -23.91 1.88
C GLU A 320 -8.55 -23.59 0.97
N SER A 321 -8.52 -24.12 -0.26
CA SER A 321 -7.45 -23.85 -1.24
C SER A 321 -7.48 -22.44 -1.83
N ASN A 322 -8.62 -21.74 -1.76
CA ASN A 322 -8.77 -20.37 -2.26
C ASN A 322 -8.45 -19.33 -1.17
N CYS A 323 -8.29 -19.75 0.09
CA CYS A 323 -8.01 -18.88 1.23
C CYS A 323 -6.50 -18.68 1.50
N PHE A 324 -5.64 -18.60 0.48
CA PHE A 324 -4.19 -18.80 0.65
C PHE A 324 -3.56 -17.87 1.71
N ILE A 325 -3.67 -16.55 1.55
CA ILE A 325 -3.11 -15.57 2.52
C ILE A 325 -3.79 -15.69 3.89
N THR A 326 -5.12 -15.87 3.91
CA THR A 326 -5.90 -16.06 5.14
C THR A 326 -5.38 -17.24 5.95
N ARG A 327 -5.11 -18.38 5.30
CA ARG A 327 -4.54 -19.58 5.93
C ARG A 327 -3.12 -19.42 6.37
N LEU A 328 -2.30 -18.74 5.58
CA LEU A 328 -0.92 -18.47 5.95
C LEU A 328 -0.88 -17.73 7.29
N PHE A 329 -1.69 -16.67 7.45
CA PHE A 329 -1.81 -15.96 8.71
C PHE A 329 -2.39 -16.83 9.83
N ALA A 330 -3.43 -17.63 9.58
CA ALA A 330 -4.06 -18.49 10.60
C ALA A 330 -3.08 -19.49 11.25
N ASN A 331 -2.06 -19.92 10.49
CA ASN A 331 -1.09 -20.93 10.89
C ASN A 331 0.25 -20.36 11.41
N LEU A 332 0.39 -19.04 11.53
CA LEU A 332 1.60 -18.46 12.13
C LEU A 332 1.63 -18.68 13.64
N GLU A 333 2.84 -18.87 14.17
CA GLU A 333 3.08 -18.71 15.59
C GLU A 333 3.18 -17.21 15.93
N PRO A 334 2.35 -16.66 16.85
CA PRO A 334 2.18 -15.21 17.02
C PRO A 334 3.43 -14.39 17.35
N SER A 335 4.49 -15.02 17.85
CA SER A 335 5.75 -14.34 18.22
C SER A 335 6.95 -14.84 17.40
N SER A 336 6.72 -15.60 16.33
CA SER A 336 7.78 -16.22 15.52
C SER A 336 8.09 -15.42 14.26
N THR A 337 9.14 -14.60 14.32
CA THR A 337 9.68 -13.92 13.12
C THR A 337 10.09 -14.91 12.03
N GLN A 338 10.51 -16.12 12.40
CA GLN A 338 10.90 -17.16 11.45
C GLN A 338 9.71 -17.65 10.61
N ASP A 339 8.53 -17.79 11.21
CA ASP A 339 7.33 -18.23 10.51
C ASP A 339 6.81 -17.16 9.54
N ILE A 340 6.98 -15.88 9.85
CA ILE A 340 6.66 -14.78 8.92
C ILE A 340 7.62 -14.77 7.74
N MET A 341 8.92 -14.94 7.99
CA MET A 341 9.87 -15.06 6.89
C MET A 341 9.58 -16.27 6.01
N LYS A 342 9.06 -17.36 6.59
CA LYS A 342 8.58 -18.52 5.83
C LYS A 342 7.34 -18.16 5.01
N CYS A 343 6.34 -17.51 5.62
CA CYS A 343 5.14 -17.03 4.94
C CYS A 343 5.46 -16.12 3.75
N LEU A 344 6.34 -15.12 3.92
CA LEU A 344 6.75 -14.22 2.84
C LEU A 344 7.40 -14.98 1.67
N ARG A 345 8.23 -15.99 1.97
CA ARG A 345 8.82 -16.86 0.93
C ARG A 345 7.79 -17.72 0.22
N GLU A 346 6.81 -18.24 0.95
CA GLU A 346 5.73 -19.06 0.38
C GLU A 346 4.85 -18.22 -0.57
N VAL A 347 4.48 -17.00 -0.17
CA VAL A 347 3.79 -16.05 -1.05
C VAL A 347 4.64 -15.72 -2.28
N GLY A 348 5.94 -15.45 -2.10
CA GLY A 348 6.84 -15.20 -3.24
C GLY A 348 6.97 -16.37 -4.19
N ALA A 349 6.94 -17.61 -3.69
CA ALA A 349 7.04 -18.81 -4.51
C ALA A 349 5.73 -19.16 -5.24
N SER A 350 4.58 -18.68 -4.77
CA SER A 350 3.28 -18.93 -5.41
C SER A 350 2.96 -17.96 -6.56
N CYS A 351 3.65 -16.82 -6.64
CA CYS A 351 3.42 -15.82 -7.67
C CYS A 351 3.98 -16.25 -9.03
N SER A 352 3.18 -16.10 -10.08
CA SER A 352 3.55 -16.41 -11.47
C SER A 352 4.01 -15.18 -12.24
N THR A 353 3.62 -13.98 -11.80
CA THR A 353 4.01 -12.70 -12.42
C THR A 353 4.66 -11.74 -11.42
N ILE A 354 5.45 -10.77 -11.93
CA ILE A 354 6.06 -9.71 -11.12
C ILE A 354 4.98 -8.83 -10.47
N ARG A 355 3.87 -8.59 -11.18
CA ARG A 355 2.75 -7.78 -10.68
C ARG A 355 2.07 -8.45 -9.49
N GLU A 356 1.80 -9.75 -9.58
CA GLU A 356 1.30 -10.55 -8.45
C GLU A 356 2.25 -10.46 -7.26
N TRP A 357 3.54 -10.68 -7.53
CA TRP A 357 4.57 -10.63 -6.50
C TRP A 357 4.58 -9.27 -5.79
N LEU A 358 4.62 -8.17 -6.53
CA LEU A 358 4.63 -6.81 -5.96
C LEU A 358 3.37 -6.53 -5.14
N THR A 359 2.20 -6.86 -5.68
CA THR A 359 0.90 -6.54 -5.04
C THR A 359 0.72 -7.32 -3.76
N LEU A 360 0.97 -8.63 -3.78
CA LEU A 360 0.84 -9.47 -2.58
C LEU A 360 1.89 -9.11 -1.53
N HIS A 361 3.14 -8.82 -1.93
CA HIS A 361 4.17 -8.40 -0.97
C HIS A 361 3.86 -7.04 -0.36
N GLN A 362 3.35 -6.07 -1.13
CA GLN A 362 2.93 -4.78 -0.60
C GLN A 362 1.84 -4.97 0.46
N HIS A 363 0.80 -5.75 0.14
CA HIS A 363 -0.26 -6.07 1.10
C HIS A 363 0.28 -6.74 2.36
N MET A 364 1.15 -7.75 2.23
CA MET A 364 1.79 -8.42 3.36
C MET A 364 2.61 -7.46 4.24
N LEU A 365 3.37 -6.55 3.62
CA LEU A 365 4.16 -5.55 4.35
C LEU A 365 3.29 -4.57 5.13
N GLU A 366 2.17 -4.11 4.55
CA GLU A 366 1.20 -3.27 5.25
C GLU A 366 0.60 -3.99 6.47
N CYS A 367 0.21 -5.26 6.31
CA CYS A 367 -0.29 -6.10 7.39
C CYS A 367 0.75 -6.28 8.51
N ILE A 368 2.00 -6.61 8.16
CA ILE A 368 3.11 -6.85 9.10
C ILE A 368 3.48 -5.57 9.85
N HIS A 369 3.64 -4.45 9.14
CA HIS A 369 4.02 -3.17 9.74
C HIS A 369 3.06 -2.76 10.86
N LYS A 370 1.77 -3.05 10.67
CA LYS A 370 0.70 -2.71 11.60
C LYS A 370 0.79 -3.43 12.94
N VAL A 371 1.12 -4.71 12.90
CA VAL A 371 1.15 -5.58 14.08
C VAL A 371 2.55 -5.66 14.71
N GLN A 372 3.55 -5.06 14.06
CA GLN A 372 4.92 -4.92 14.53
C GLN A 372 5.53 -6.26 14.94
N ASN A 373 5.61 -6.54 16.24
CA ASN A 373 6.24 -7.74 16.80
C ASN A 373 5.23 -8.74 17.39
N ASP A 374 3.93 -8.41 17.41
CA ASP A 374 2.87 -9.30 17.92
C ASP A 374 1.87 -9.61 16.82
N PHE A 375 1.98 -10.80 16.23
CA PHE A 375 1.14 -11.22 15.11
C PHE A 375 -0.17 -11.86 15.55
N SER A 376 -0.43 -11.94 16.86
CA SER A 376 -1.67 -12.48 17.43
C SER A 376 -2.95 -11.92 16.77
N PRO A 377 -3.03 -10.62 16.41
CA PRO A 377 -4.21 -10.09 15.72
C PRO A 377 -4.46 -10.74 14.35
N LEU A 378 -3.42 -10.86 13.51
CA LEU A 378 -3.54 -11.48 12.19
C LEU A 378 -3.83 -12.97 12.29
N VAL A 379 -3.18 -13.67 13.23
CA VAL A 379 -3.42 -15.10 13.48
C VAL A 379 -4.87 -15.35 13.87
N ARG A 380 -5.40 -14.57 14.83
CA ARG A 380 -6.82 -14.69 15.22
C ARG A 380 -7.76 -14.38 14.07
N GLN A 381 -7.52 -13.28 13.34
CA GLN A 381 -8.37 -12.92 12.22
C GLN A 381 -8.37 -14.02 11.16
N GLY A 382 -7.20 -14.57 10.83
CA GLY A 382 -7.07 -15.70 9.91
C GLY A 382 -7.88 -16.91 10.36
N ARG A 383 -7.73 -17.33 11.62
CA ARG A 383 -8.48 -18.48 12.18
C ARG A 383 -9.99 -18.25 12.16
N ASN A 384 -10.44 -17.07 12.62
CA ASN A 384 -11.86 -16.71 12.62
C ASN A 384 -12.47 -16.74 11.21
N LEU A 385 -11.70 -16.37 10.18
CA LEU A 385 -12.16 -16.36 8.79
C LEU A 385 -12.07 -17.74 8.11
N SER A 386 -11.15 -18.61 8.56
CA SER A 386 -10.94 -19.93 7.97
C SER A 386 -11.72 -21.06 8.64
N GLU A 387 -12.23 -20.86 9.86
CA GLU A 387 -12.90 -21.88 10.67
C GLU A 387 -14.02 -22.60 9.91
N ASP A 388 -14.83 -21.87 9.15
CA ASP A 388 -15.95 -22.42 8.38
C ASP A 388 -15.53 -23.33 7.21
N TYR A 389 -14.25 -23.32 6.84
CA TYR A 389 -13.70 -24.15 5.76
C TYR A 389 -12.95 -25.38 6.28
N GLU A 390 -12.76 -25.53 7.60
CA GLU A 390 -12.04 -26.66 8.18
C GLU A 390 -12.81 -27.97 7.99
N GLY A 391 -12.21 -28.93 7.26
CA GLY A 391 -12.79 -30.26 7.05
C GLY A 391 -13.97 -30.30 6.08
N VAL A 392 -14.23 -29.21 5.35
CA VAL A 392 -15.31 -29.10 4.36
C VAL A 392 -14.79 -29.42 2.95
N HIS A 393 -15.58 -30.17 2.17
CA HIS A 393 -15.32 -30.44 0.76
C HIS A 393 -16.38 -29.77 -0.12
N CYS A 394 -16.00 -29.40 -1.34
CA CYS A 394 -16.87 -28.69 -2.29
C CYS A 394 -18.21 -29.38 -2.56
N GLY A 395 -19.20 -28.61 -3.01
CA GLY A 395 -20.56 -29.07 -3.28
C GLY A 395 -21.54 -28.74 -2.15
N GLU A 396 -22.33 -29.73 -1.70
CA GLU A 396 -23.41 -29.54 -0.72
C GLU A 396 -22.94 -28.99 0.64
N GLN A 397 -21.67 -29.21 0.99
CA GLN A 397 -21.10 -28.76 2.26
C GLN A 397 -20.47 -27.35 2.18
N SER A 398 -20.47 -26.71 1.01
CA SER A 398 -19.87 -25.38 0.85
C SER A 398 -20.55 -24.35 1.76
N PRO A 399 -19.81 -23.61 2.60
CA PRO A 399 -20.39 -22.58 3.47
C PRO A 399 -20.87 -21.36 2.68
N PHE A 400 -20.40 -21.19 1.44
CA PHE A 400 -20.83 -20.12 0.55
C PHE A 400 -22.32 -20.22 0.16
N VAL A 401 -22.83 -21.44 -0.08
CA VAL A 401 -24.22 -21.69 -0.50
C VAL A 401 -25.25 -21.14 0.50
N PRO A 402 -25.21 -21.48 1.81
CA PRO A 402 -26.18 -20.94 2.76
C PRO A 402 -26.07 -19.42 2.92
N TRP A 403 -24.87 -18.84 2.89
CA TRP A 403 -24.69 -17.38 2.97
C TRP A 403 -25.28 -16.67 1.76
N LEU A 404 -25.00 -17.16 0.54
CA LEU A 404 -25.55 -16.58 -0.69
C LEU A 404 -27.08 -16.69 -0.72
N ARG A 405 -27.63 -17.87 -0.38
CA ARG A 405 -29.07 -18.07 -0.32
C ARG A 405 -29.75 -17.12 0.67
N GLN A 406 -29.16 -16.92 1.85
CA GLN A 406 -29.69 -16.00 2.85
C GLN A 406 -29.59 -14.55 2.39
N ALA A 407 -28.46 -14.13 1.82
CA ALA A 407 -28.33 -12.79 1.25
C ALA A 407 -29.38 -12.53 0.15
N LEU A 408 -29.60 -13.48 -0.76
CA LEU A 408 -30.64 -13.40 -1.78
C LEU A 408 -32.06 -13.31 -1.20
N ALA A 409 -32.29 -13.85 0.00
CA ALA A 409 -33.60 -13.77 0.65
C ALA A 409 -33.89 -12.35 1.18
N HIS A 410 -32.85 -11.63 1.62
CA HIS A 410 -32.98 -10.36 2.35
C HIS A 410 -32.60 -9.12 1.55
N VAL A 411 -31.80 -9.26 0.48
CA VAL A 411 -31.27 -8.15 -0.31
C VAL A 411 -31.85 -8.20 -1.73
N ASP A 412 -32.18 -7.04 -2.27
CA ASP A 412 -32.81 -6.93 -3.58
C ASP A 412 -31.87 -7.31 -4.72
N THR A 413 -30.63 -6.84 -4.67
CA THR A 413 -29.64 -7.09 -5.72
C THR A 413 -28.36 -7.70 -5.14
N VAL A 414 -28.05 -8.95 -5.51
CA VAL A 414 -26.82 -9.63 -5.09
C VAL A 414 -26.00 -9.98 -6.32
N ARG A 415 -24.71 -9.61 -6.31
CA ARG A 415 -23.74 -9.96 -7.34
C ARG A 415 -22.50 -10.57 -6.72
N CYS A 416 -22.04 -11.67 -7.31
CA CYS A 416 -20.82 -12.36 -6.97
C CYS A 416 -19.94 -12.46 -8.21
N ALA A 417 -18.92 -11.60 -8.29
CA ALA A 417 -17.95 -11.59 -9.37
C ALA A 417 -16.72 -12.42 -8.96
N PHE A 418 -16.24 -13.28 -9.84
CA PHE A 418 -15.06 -14.13 -9.61
C PHE A 418 -14.07 -13.97 -10.74
N HIS A 419 -12.77 -14.08 -10.45
CA HIS A 419 -11.80 -14.21 -11.53
C HIS A 419 -12.03 -15.52 -12.28
N ASP A 420 -11.71 -15.52 -13.58
CA ASP A 420 -11.91 -16.67 -14.47
C ASP A 420 -10.85 -17.77 -14.30
N GLY A 421 -10.78 -18.33 -13.10
CA GLY A 421 -9.84 -19.39 -12.73
C GLY A 421 -10.42 -20.80 -12.89
N VAL A 422 -9.55 -21.78 -13.14
CA VAL A 422 -9.92 -23.21 -13.26
C VAL A 422 -10.64 -23.71 -12.01
N GLU A 423 -10.12 -23.37 -10.82
CA GLU A 423 -10.72 -23.77 -9.55
C GLU A 423 -12.07 -23.09 -9.30
N ASN A 424 -12.18 -21.77 -9.54
CA ASN A 424 -13.45 -21.06 -9.42
C ASN A 424 -14.51 -21.64 -10.38
N ARG A 425 -14.16 -21.92 -11.65
CA ARG A 425 -15.06 -22.58 -12.61
C ARG A 425 -15.52 -23.95 -12.13
N ARG A 426 -14.60 -24.75 -11.58
CA ARG A 426 -14.92 -26.08 -11.06
C ARG A 426 -15.93 -26.00 -9.91
N VAL A 427 -15.61 -25.24 -8.87
CA VAL A 427 -16.44 -25.16 -7.65
C VAL A 427 -17.80 -24.52 -7.94
N LEU A 428 -17.82 -23.39 -8.67
CA LEU A 428 -19.07 -22.72 -9.01
C LEU A 428 -19.92 -23.52 -10.01
N GLY A 429 -19.27 -24.31 -10.88
CA GLY A 429 -19.96 -25.26 -11.76
C GLY A 429 -20.67 -26.35 -10.98
N GLU A 430 -20.01 -26.93 -9.97
CA GLU A 430 -20.62 -27.91 -9.05
C GLU A 430 -21.81 -27.32 -8.29
N ILE A 431 -21.67 -26.09 -7.76
CA ILE A 431 -22.76 -25.39 -7.07
C ILE A 431 -23.95 -25.12 -8.00
N ARG A 432 -23.71 -24.71 -9.25
CA ARG A 432 -24.76 -24.49 -10.25
C ARG A 432 -25.50 -25.78 -10.60
N MET A 433 -24.78 -26.90 -10.74
CA MET A 433 -25.40 -28.22 -10.97
C MET A 433 -26.27 -28.64 -9.77
N LEU A 434 -25.77 -28.48 -8.54
CA LEU A 434 -26.56 -28.75 -7.34
C LEU A 434 -27.81 -27.87 -7.24
N HIS A 435 -27.73 -26.61 -7.70
CA HIS A 435 -28.91 -25.75 -7.75
C HIS A 435 -29.93 -26.21 -8.80
N LEU A 436 -29.49 -26.66 -9.98
CA LEU A 436 -30.39 -27.23 -11.00
C LEU A 436 -31.10 -28.49 -10.48
N ASP A 437 -30.41 -29.33 -9.72
CA ASP A 437 -30.96 -30.60 -9.21
C ASP A 437 -31.85 -30.41 -7.97
N GLN A 438 -31.44 -29.56 -7.02
CA GLN A 438 -32.05 -29.49 -5.68
C GLN A 438 -32.51 -28.09 -5.26
N GLY A 439 -32.25 -27.06 -6.06
CA GLY A 439 -32.63 -25.68 -5.72
C GLY A 439 -31.83 -25.09 -4.56
N VAL A 440 -30.57 -25.52 -4.33
CA VAL A 440 -29.80 -25.18 -3.10
C VAL A 440 -29.60 -23.68 -2.84
N LEU A 441 -29.48 -22.85 -3.89
CA LEU A 441 -29.35 -21.38 -3.81
C LEU A 441 -30.68 -20.63 -3.60
N GLY A 442 -31.81 -21.35 -3.59
CA GLY A 442 -33.14 -20.78 -3.38
C GLY A 442 -33.78 -20.16 -4.63
N PRO A 443 -35.07 -19.78 -4.54
CA PRO A 443 -35.87 -19.40 -5.70
C PRO A 443 -35.58 -18.00 -6.27
N ARG A 444 -34.85 -17.16 -5.52
CA ARG A 444 -34.43 -15.82 -5.98
C ARG A 444 -33.10 -15.84 -6.74
N PHE A 445 -32.43 -17.00 -6.82
CA PHE A 445 -31.20 -17.12 -7.59
C PHE A 445 -31.47 -17.07 -9.09
N SER A 446 -30.59 -16.39 -9.82
CA SER A 446 -30.55 -16.35 -11.27
C SER A 446 -29.10 -16.42 -11.76
N ASP A 447 -28.88 -16.86 -12.99
CA ASP A 447 -27.54 -17.15 -13.52
C ASP A 447 -26.59 -15.93 -13.55
N ASP A 448 -27.15 -14.73 -13.57
CA ASP A 448 -26.44 -13.45 -13.52
C ASP A 448 -25.94 -13.08 -12.12
N VAL A 449 -26.40 -13.75 -11.05
CA VAL A 449 -25.91 -13.52 -9.69
C VAL A 449 -24.42 -13.87 -9.58
N ILE A 450 -23.98 -14.96 -10.22
CA ILE A 450 -22.58 -15.38 -10.23
C ILE A 450 -21.99 -15.08 -11.61
N THR A 451 -20.96 -14.23 -11.67
CA THR A 451 -20.31 -13.84 -12.92
C THR A 451 -18.83 -14.12 -12.89
N PHE A 452 -18.27 -14.44 -14.05
CA PHE A 452 -16.82 -14.52 -14.24
C PHE A 452 -16.34 -13.26 -14.93
N VAL A 453 -15.25 -12.72 -14.41
CA VAL A 453 -14.52 -11.64 -15.04
C VAL A 453 -13.39 -12.24 -15.86
N GLU A 454 -13.42 -11.98 -17.17
CA GLU A 454 -12.35 -12.36 -18.09
C GLU A 454 -11.10 -11.51 -17.82
N ASP A 455 -10.12 -12.09 -17.11
CA ASP A 455 -8.77 -11.55 -16.96
C ASP A 455 -7.78 -12.71 -16.73
N PRO A 456 -6.57 -12.69 -17.31
CA PRO A 456 -5.55 -13.72 -17.09
C PRO A 456 -5.04 -13.87 -15.65
N ASP A 457 -5.28 -12.93 -14.72
CA ASP A 457 -4.63 -12.89 -13.40
C ASP A 457 -5.59 -12.40 -12.28
N GLU A 458 -5.65 -13.14 -11.17
CA GLU A 458 -6.42 -12.81 -9.95
C GLU A 458 -6.09 -11.39 -9.43
N VAL A 459 -4.82 -10.98 -9.51
CA VAL A 459 -4.37 -9.69 -9.01
C VAL A 459 -4.86 -8.53 -9.88
N ALA A 460 -5.20 -8.78 -11.14
CA ALA A 460 -5.81 -7.76 -11.99
C ALA A 460 -7.22 -7.38 -11.52
N MET A 461 -7.94 -8.30 -10.86
CA MET A 461 -9.22 -8.01 -10.21
C MET A 461 -9.11 -6.99 -9.08
N MET A 462 -7.92 -6.86 -8.47
CA MET A 462 -7.67 -5.94 -7.36
C MET A 462 -7.43 -4.49 -7.83
N GLY A 463 -7.40 -4.23 -9.14
CA GLY A 463 -7.21 -2.90 -9.68
C GLY A 463 -8.39 -1.96 -9.40
N THR A 464 -8.12 -0.75 -8.93
CA THR A 464 -9.13 0.26 -8.57
C THR A 464 -10.18 0.48 -9.65
N GLU A 465 -9.76 0.63 -10.91
CA GLU A 465 -10.67 0.82 -12.04
C GLU A 465 -11.65 -0.35 -12.16
N ARG A 466 -11.14 -1.58 -12.10
CA ARG A 466 -11.94 -2.79 -12.24
C ARG A 466 -12.93 -2.98 -11.09
N LEU A 467 -12.49 -2.72 -9.86
CA LEU A 467 -13.36 -2.75 -8.68
C LEU A 467 -14.51 -1.75 -8.80
N LEU A 468 -14.23 -0.53 -9.29
CA LEU A 468 -15.25 0.48 -9.50
C LEU A 468 -16.20 0.16 -10.64
N GLU A 469 -15.73 -0.48 -11.72
CA GLU A 469 -16.60 -0.98 -12.77
C GLU A 469 -17.63 -1.98 -12.24
N LEU A 470 -17.21 -2.91 -11.36
CA LEU A 470 -18.12 -3.89 -10.76
C LEU A 470 -19.14 -3.23 -9.82
N VAL A 471 -18.71 -2.22 -9.04
CA VAL A 471 -19.62 -1.41 -8.21
C VAL A 471 -20.62 -0.67 -9.09
N ASP A 472 -20.17 -0.02 -10.15
CA ASP A 472 -21.03 0.72 -11.09
C ASP A 472 -22.04 -0.19 -11.79
N GLN A 473 -21.60 -1.38 -12.21
CA GLN A 473 -22.48 -2.40 -12.79
C GLN A 473 -23.58 -2.82 -11.80
N LEU A 474 -23.24 -3.08 -10.53
CA LEU A 474 -24.24 -3.39 -9.51
C LEU A 474 -25.25 -2.24 -9.37
N VAL A 475 -24.77 -1.01 -9.15
CA VAL A 475 -25.62 0.18 -8.93
C VAL A 475 -26.61 0.40 -10.09
N ARG A 476 -26.17 0.21 -11.33
CA ARG A 476 -27.02 0.36 -12.52
C ARG A 476 -28.11 -0.71 -12.66
N THR A 477 -27.90 -1.88 -12.06
CA THR A 477 -28.87 -2.99 -12.10
C THR A 477 -29.88 -2.95 -10.96
N MET A 478 -29.66 -2.10 -9.95
CA MET A 478 -30.56 -1.97 -8.82
C MET A 478 -31.87 -1.28 -9.23
N PRO A 479 -33.02 -1.69 -8.67
CA PRO A 479 -34.29 -1.01 -8.87
C PRO A 479 -34.25 0.44 -8.36
N ASP A 480 -35.10 1.28 -8.94
CA ASP A 480 -35.10 2.73 -8.71
C ASP A 480 -35.53 3.18 -7.32
#